data_AF-A0A2A4J9Y5-F1
#
_entry.id   AF-A0A2A4J9Y5-F1
#
_cell.length_a   1.000
_cell.length_b   1.000
_cell.length_c   1.000
_cell.angle_alpha   90.00
_cell.angle_beta   90.00
_cell.angle_gamma   90.00
#
_symmetry.space_group_name_H-M   'P 1'
#
loop_
_entity.id
_entity.type
_entity.pdbx_description
1 polymer ?
#
loop_
_entity_poly.entity_id
_entity_poly.type
_entity_poly.pdbx_seq_one_letter_code
_entity_poly.pdbx_strand_id
1 'polypeptide(L)'
;MAYHTDIVVDQNGKTKCVLCKIFIRDSDIYIEEHLNDKEHAKMFMKRLMIQNNISVNGTKIKCSLCNHGADVTDLIHHIDSFQHKDALSSVKKLIEKDGGLLVLPETISNIGSSVNCLACDRCLDFTFESIKSHIECPRHRRARAIAVQPLNAIFSVEDSSEDLWCKICQVYFENYIEVIFEHVDEDPVHIKSLAKLHRLIRNQNISIEKFLYDPKEDKALCKQCKIEVPCNIDNLDRHITGKQHTKSASKQ
;
A
#
# COMPACT_ATOMS: atom_id res chain seq x y z
N MET A 1 3.31 -21.22 -13.62
CA MET A 1 1.93 -21.60 -13.23
C MET A 1 1.14 -20.31 -13.08
N ALA A 2 0.04 -20.15 -13.82
CA ALA A 2 -0.90 -19.04 -13.65
C ALA A 2 -1.68 -19.27 -12.35
N TYR A 3 -1.89 -18.22 -11.56
CA TYR A 3 -2.50 -18.36 -10.24
C TYR A 3 -4.00 -18.06 -10.31
N HIS A 4 -4.81 -18.90 -9.66
CA HIS A 4 -6.24 -18.70 -9.40
C HIS A 4 -6.56 -17.35 -8.73
N THR A 5 -5.56 -16.67 -8.17
CA THR A 5 -5.65 -15.32 -7.60
C THR A 5 -6.16 -14.27 -8.58
N ASP A 6 -6.06 -14.52 -9.89
CA ASP A 6 -6.57 -13.61 -10.93
C ASP A 6 -8.04 -13.81 -11.24
N ILE A 7 -8.65 -14.86 -10.68
CA ILE A 7 -10.06 -15.20 -10.85
C ILE A 7 -10.82 -14.64 -9.65
N VAL A 8 -11.76 -13.72 -9.92
CA VAL A 8 -12.57 -13.08 -8.88
C VAL A 8 -14.04 -13.15 -9.27
N VAL A 9 -14.90 -13.16 -8.26
CA VAL A 9 -16.35 -13.01 -8.45
C VAL A 9 -16.69 -11.52 -8.43
N ASP A 10 -17.38 -11.05 -9.46
CA ASP A 10 -17.83 -9.66 -9.54
C ASP A 10 -19.03 -9.36 -8.63
N GLN A 11 -19.46 -8.11 -8.58
CA GLN A 11 -20.59 -7.67 -7.75
C GLN A 11 -21.94 -8.31 -8.15
N ASN A 12 -22.03 -8.91 -9.34
CA ASN A 12 -23.20 -9.58 -9.87
C ASN A 12 -23.11 -11.11 -9.73
N GLY A 13 -22.11 -11.63 -9.01
CA GLY A 13 -21.89 -13.07 -8.83
C GLY A 13 -21.25 -13.77 -10.04
N LYS A 14 -20.66 -13.02 -10.98
CA LYS A 14 -20.03 -13.59 -12.19
C LYS A 14 -18.53 -13.70 -12.03
N THR A 15 -18.00 -14.86 -12.38
CA THR A 15 -16.56 -15.15 -12.38
C THR A 15 -15.85 -14.41 -13.51
N LYS A 16 -14.78 -13.68 -13.19
CA LYS A 16 -13.97 -12.92 -14.15
C LYS A 16 -12.49 -13.10 -13.91
N CYS A 17 -11.70 -13.08 -14.98
CA CYS A 17 -10.25 -12.93 -14.88
C CYS A 17 -9.88 -11.44 -14.89
N VAL A 18 -9.23 -10.96 -13.83
CA VAL A 18 -8.78 -9.56 -13.70
C VAL A 18 -7.67 -9.24 -14.70
N LEU A 19 -6.80 -10.20 -14.99
CA LEU A 19 -5.67 -10.05 -15.89
C LEU A 19 -6.10 -9.92 -17.36
N CYS A 20 -6.98 -10.82 -17.81
CA CYS A 20 -7.50 -10.83 -19.17
C CYS A 20 -8.70 -9.89 -19.37
N LYS A 21 -9.31 -9.41 -18.28
CA LYS A 21 -10.53 -8.59 -18.27
C LYS A 21 -11.72 -9.25 -19.00
N ILE A 22 -11.83 -10.58 -18.91
CA ILE A 22 -12.93 -11.35 -19.49
C ILE A 22 -13.75 -12.05 -18.41
N PHE A 23 -15.03 -12.27 -18.71
CA PHE A 23 -15.88 -13.14 -17.91
C PHE A 23 -15.68 -14.60 -18.29
N ILE A 24 -15.62 -15.46 -17.29
CA ILE A 24 -15.47 -16.91 -17.44
C ILE A 24 -16.73 -17.55 -16.88
N ARG A 25 -17.14 -18.67 -17.46
CA ARG A 25 -18.23 -19.46 -16.89
C ARG A 25 -17.80 -19.97 -15.52
N ASP A 26 -18.71 -19.88 -14.55
CA ASP A 26 -18.43 -20.27 -13.17
C ASP A 26 -18.39 -21.81 -13.04
N SER A 27 -17.25 -22.39 -13.43
CA SER A 27 -17.00 -23.82 -13.42
C SER A 27 -15.50 -24.06 -13.51
N ASP A 28 -15.00 -24.95 -12.65
CA ASP A 28 -13.58 -25.28 -12.54
C ASP A 28 -12.95 -25.68 -13.88
N ILE A 29 -13.71 -26.40 -14.72
CA ILE A 29 -13.24 -26.83 -16.06
C ILE A 29 -12.93 -25.61 -16.94
N TYR A 30 -13.85 -24.65 -17.00
CA TYR A 30 -13.67 -23.45 -17.83
C TYR A 30 -12.61 -22.50 -17.27
N ILE A 31 -12.44 -22.48 -15.94
CA ILE A 31 -11.36 -21.73 -15.30
C ILE A 31 -10.01 -22.33 -15.68
N GLU A 32 -9.85 -23.65 -15.57
CA GLU A 32 -8.60 -24.33 -15.93
C GLU A 32 -8.29 -24.23 -17.43
N GLU A 33 -9.29 -24.35 -18.30
CA GLU A 33 -9.12 -24.10 -19.74
C GLU A 33 -8.62 -22.68 -20.01
N HIS A 34 -9.17 -21.68 -19.32
CA HIS A 34 -8.73 -20.30 -19.45
C HIS A 34 -7.29 -20.08 -18.94
N LEU A 35 -6.92 -20.65 -17.78
CA LEU A 35 -5.58 -20.48 -17.21
C LEU A 35 -4.50 -21.13 -18.07
N ASN A 36 -4.84 -22.17 -18.84
CA ASN A 36 -3.95 -22.83 -19.79
C ASN A 36 -3.96 -22.20 -21.20
N ASP A 37 -4.80 -21.20 -21.44
CA ASP A 37 -4.88 -20.51 -22.73
C ASP A 37 -3.59 -19.73 -23.04
N LYS A 38 -3.20 -19.71 -24.32
CA LYS A 38 -1.97 -19.05 -24.77
C LYS A 38 -1.99 -17.54 -24.56
N GLU A 39 -3.13 -16.88 -24.74
CA GLU A 39 -3.25 -15.45 -24.51
C GLU A 39 -3.23 -15.13 -23.01
N HIS A 40 -3.84 -15.97 -22.18
CA HIS A 40 -3.70 -15.85 -20.72
C HIS A 40 -2.23 -15.97 -20.30
N ALA A 41 -1.53 -17.00 -20.76
CA ALA A 41 -0.12 -17.21 -20.47
C ALA A 41 0.76 -16.03 -20.91
N LYS A 42 0.47 -15.43 -22.08
CA LYS A 42 1.17 -14.25 -22.59
C LYS A 42 0.92 -13.02 -21.71
N MET A 43 -0.32 -12.77 -21.31
CA MET A 43 -0.67 -11.68 -20.41
C MET A 43 -0.03 -11.86 -19.04
N PHE A 44 0.00 -13.09 -18.54
CA PHE A 44 0.66 -13.45 -17.28
C PHE A 44 2.15 -13.16 -17.34
N MET A 45 2.83 -13.58 -18.41
CA MET A 45 4.25 -13.27 -18.63
C MET A 45 4.51 -11.77 -18.72
N LYS A 46 3.66 -11.02 -19.42
CA LYS A 46 3.78 -9.55 -19.49
C LYS A 46 3.67 -8.90 -18.12
N ARG A 47 2.73 -9.36 -17.27
CA ARG A 47 2.62 -8.87 -15.89
C ARG A 47 3.87 -9.18 -15.08
N LEU A 48 4.40 -10.42 -15.17
CA LEU A 48 5.63 -10.79 -14.48
C LEU A 48 6.81 -9.90 -14.89
N MET A 49 6.95 -9.60 -16.18
CA MET A 49 8.01 -8.72 -16.66
C MET A 49 7.89 -7.31 -16.05
N ILE A 50 6.67 -6.76 -15.96
CA ILE A 50 6.40 -5.45 -15.35
C ILE A 50 6.74 -5.46 -13.85
N GLN A 51 6.24 -6.44 -13.10
CA GLN A 51 6.43 -6.57 -11.65
C GLN A 51 7.89 -6.78 -11.25
N ASN A 52 8.75 -7.20 -12.19
CA ASN A 52 10.17 -7.46 -11.96
C ASN A 52 11.09 -6.50 -12.72
N ASN A 53 10.54 -5.45 -13.33
CA ASN A 53 11.25 -4.49 -14.19
C ASN A 53 12.17 -5.14 -15.24
N ILE A 54 11.61 -6.10 -15.97
CA ILE A 54 12.29 -6.84 -17.02
C ILE A 54 11.85 -6.30 -18.38
N SER A 55 12.83 -5.90 -19.18
CA SER A 55 12.63 -5.55 -20.59
C SER A 55 13.04 -6.71 -21.49
N VAL A 56 12.36 -6.86 -22.62
CA VAL A 56 12.66 -7.90 -23.61
C VAL A 56 13.09 -7.23 -24.91
N ASN A 57 14.23 -7.66 -25.44
CA ASN A 57 14.72 -7.25 -26.75
C ASN A 57 15.03 -8.50 -27.58
N GLY A 58 14.12 -8.84 -28.48
CA GLY A 58 14.18 -10.10 -29.23
C GLY A 58 14.07 -11.31 -28.30
N THR A 59 15.07 -12.19 -28.32
CA THR A 59 15.12 -13.38 -27.45
C THR A 59 15.74 -13.09 -26.08
N LYS A 60 16.29 -11.88 -25.87
CA LYS A 60 17.01 -11.55 -24.64
C LYS A 60 16.14 -10.77 -23.67
N ILE A 61 16.25 -11.13 -22.40
CA ILE A 61 15.73 -10.36 -21.28
C ILE A 61 16.83 -9.49 -20.69
N LYS A 62 16.45 -8.32 -20.19
CA LYS A 62 17.28 -7.47 -19.35
C LYS A 62 16.48 -7.10 -18.11
N CYS A 63 16.92 -7.60 -16.96
CA CYS A 63 16.39 -7.26 -15.66
C CYS A 63 17.12 -6.03 -15.11
N SER A 64 16.39 -4.92 -14.92
CA SER A 64 16.98 -3.67 -14.41
C SER A 64 17.23 -3.71 -12.91
N LEU A 65 16.55 -4.59 -12.16
CA LEU A 65 16.78 -4.80 -10.73
C LEU A 65 18.12 -5.52 -10.46
N CYS A 66 18.45 -6.50 -11.29
CA CYS A 66 19.66 -7.31 -11.13
C CYS A 66 20.81 -6.89 -12.05
N ASN A 67 20.57 -5.94 -12.96
CA ASN A 67 21.44 -5.63 -14.10
C ASN A 67 21.90 -6.90 -14.85
N HIS A 68 20.99 -7.87 -15.00
CA HIS A 68 21.28 -9.18 -15.56
C HIS A 68 20.63 -9.32 -16.95
N GLY A 69 21.38 -9.88 -17.90
CA GLY A 69 20.89 -10.22 -19.23
C GLY A 69 20.93 -11.73 -19.47
N ALA A 70 19.82 -12.30 -19.93
CA ALA A 70 19.69 -13.73 -20.23
C ALA A 70 18.74 -13.95 -21.42
N ASP A 71 18.50 -15.21 -21.80
CA ASP A 71 17.45 -15.53 -22.76
C ASP A 71 16.06 -15.57 -22.09
N VAL A 72 15.01 -15.31 -22.85
CA VAL A 72 13.60 -15.32 -22.41
C VAL A 72 13.20 -16.67 -21.81
N THR A 73 13.81 -17.76 -22.25
CA THR A 73 13.57 -19.11 -21.72
C THR A 73 13.95 -19.22 -20.24
N ASP A 74 14.91 -18.41 -19.79
CA ASP A 74 15.42 -18.42 -18.41
C ASP A 74 14.66 -17.46 -17.49
N LEU A 75 13.65 -16.74 -18.00
CA LEU A 75 12.92 -15.72 -17.26
C LEU A 75 12.41 -16.20 -15.91
N ILE A 76 11.73 -17.35 -15.87
CA ILE A 76 11.16 -17.89 -14.64
C ILE A 76 12.27 -18.27 -13.67
N HIS A 77 13.31 -18.95 -14.15
CA HIS A 77 14.46 -19.33 -13.33
C HIS A 77 15.18 -18.10 -12.75
N HIS A 78 15.33 -17.04 -13.53
CA HIS A 78 15.89 -15.78 -13.09
C HIS A 78 15.03 -15.12 -12.00
N ILE A 79 13.72 -14.95 -12.22
CA ILE A 79 12.79 -14.37 -11.23
C ILE A 79 12.80 -15.18 -9.93
N ASP A 80 12.89 -16.51 -10.05
CA ASP A 80 12.91 -17.39 -8.89
C ASP A 80 14.26 -17.50 -8.19
N SER A 81 15.33 -16.99 -8.81
CA SER A 81 16.67 -17.01 -8.24
C SER A 81 16.74 -16.23 -6.93
N PHE A 82 17.61 -16.70 -6.03
CA PHE A 82 17.85 -16.03 -4.75
C PHE A 82 18.30 -14.57 -4.94
N GLN A 83 19.18 -14.32 -5.91
CA GLN A 83 19.71 -12.99 -6.20
C GLN A 83 18.61 -12.00 -6.59
N HIS A 84 17.68 -12.42 -7.46
CA HIS A 84 16.56 -11.57 -7.86
C HIS A 84 15.58 -11.32 -6.72
N LYS A 85 15.24 -12.37 -5.96
CA LYS A 85 14.38 -12.26 -4.78
C LYS A 85 14.97 -11.35 -3.72
N ASP A 86 16.28 -11.40 -3.50
CA ASP A 86 16.99 -10.52 -2.58
C ASP A 86 16.96 -9.07 -3.06
N ALA A 87 17.29 -8.79 -4.32
CA ALA A 87 17.24 -7.45 -4.90
C ALA A 87 15.83 -6.82 -4.83
N LEU A 88 14.80 -7.60 -5.17
CA LEU A 88 13.41 -7.16 -5.06
C LEU A 88 13.02 -6.89 -3.60
N SER A 89 13.48 -7.74 -2.66
CA SER A 89 13.27 -7.56 -1.23
C SER A 89 13.95 -6.29 -0.70
N SER A 90 15.17 -5.98 -1.14
CA SER A 90 15.88 -4.75 -0.78
C SER A 90 15.12 -3.50 -1.21
N VAL A 91 14.54 -3.50 -2.42
CA VAL A 91 13.70 -2.39 -2.89
C VAL A 91 12.43 -2.27 -2.06
N LYS A 92 11.73 -3.38 -1.78
CA LYS A 92 10.52 -3.38 -0.93
C LYS A 92 10.80 -2.81 0.46
N LYS A 93 11.92 -3.21 1.09
CA LYS A 93 12.34 -2.67 2.39
C LYS A 93 12.60 -1.17 2.36
N LEU A 94 13.17 -0.63 1.27
CA LEU A 94 13.35 0.82 1.12
C LEU A 94 12.00 1.55 1.05
N ILE A 95 11.05 1.01 0.28
CA ILE A 95 9.70 1.59 0.14
C ILE A 95 8.93 1.52 1.46
N GLU A 96 9.03 0.40 2.17
CA GLU A 96 8.44 0.24 3.51
C GLU A 96 9.01 1.27 4.48
N LYS A 97 10.33 1.49 4.47
CA LYS A 97 10.98 2.52 5.29
C LYS A 97 10.51 3.93 4.95
N ASP A 98 10.17 4.21 3.70
CA ASP A 98 9.63 5.51 3.29
C ASP A 98 8.19 5.75 3.77
N GLY A 99 7.53 4.73 4.34
CA GLY A 99 6.13 4.78 4.78
C GLY A 99 5.14 4.35 3.70
N GLY A 100 5.58 3.65 2.65
CA GLY A 100 4.69 3.11 1.61
C GLY A 100 4.16 4.16 0.63
N LEU A 101 4.82 5.32 0.51
CA LEU A 101 4.44 6.39 -0.41
C LEU A 101 4.83 6.10 -1.87
N LEU A 102 5.62 5.05 -2.11
CA LEU A 102 5.96 4.56 -3.44
C LEU A 102 5.11 3.34 -3.79
N VAL A 103 4.38 3.42 -4.90
CA VAL A 103 3.55 2.34 -5.42
C VAL A 103 4.33 1.58 -6.49
N LEU A 104 4.60 0.31 -6.22
CA LEU A 104 5.24 -0.59 -7.18
C LEU A 104 4.31 -0.92 -8.35
N PRO A 105 4.86 -1.20 -9.54
CA PRO A 105 4.06 -1.59 -10.69
C PRO A 105 3.48 -3.00 -10.49
N GLU A 106 2.18 -3.09 -10.21
CA GLU A 106 1.51 -4.37 -9.96
C GLU A 106 0.76 -4.94 -11.18
N THR A 107 0.36 -4.07 -12.10
CA THR A 107 -0.53 -4.42 -13.22
C THR A 107 0.01 -3.91 -14.56
N ILE A 108 -0.54 -4.48 -15.64
CA ILE A 108 -0.31 -3.99 -17.00
C ILE A 108 -1.05 -2.65 -17.16
N SER A 109 -0.39 -1.57 -16.74
CA SER A 109 -0.90 -0.20 -16.81
C SER A 109 -0.16 0.60 -17.88
N ASN A 110 -0.66 1.81 -18.19
CA ASN A 110 -0.04 2.71 -19.14
C ASN A 110 1.29 3.33 -18.65
N ILE A 111 1.61 3.15 -17.36
CA ILE A 111 2.79 3.72 -16.70
C ILE A 111 4.00 2.75 -16.83
N GLY A 112 3.81 1.58 -17.43
CA GLY A 112 4.88 0.61 -17.65
C GLY A 112 5.42 0.02 -16.34
N SER A 113 6.74 -0.19 -16.29
CA SER A 113 7.45 -0.76 -15.14
C SER A 113 7.97 0.30 -14.16
N SER A 114 7.42 1.52 -14.19
CA SER A 114 7.85 2.62 -13.32
C SER A 114 7.18 2.57 -11.95
N VAL A 115 7.87 3.09 -10.93
CA VAL A 115 7.36 3.25 -9.57
C VAL A 115 6.73 4.63 -9.43
N ASN A 116 5.51 4.72 -8.91
CA ASN A 116 4.84 6.01 -8.70
C ASN A 116 5.04 6.51 -7.26
N CYS A 117 5.61 7.70 -7.07
CA CYS A 117 5.69 8.32 -5.76
C CYS A 117 4.47 9.23 -5.53
N LEU A 118 3.62 8.86 -4.58
CA LEU A 118 2.39 9.57 -4.25
C LEU A 118 2.65 10.93 -3.58
N ALA A 119 3.75 11.07 -2.84
CA ALA A 119 4.11 12.32 -2.19
C ALA A 119 4.64 13.36 -3.19
N CYS A 120 5.39 12.91 -4.20
CA CYS A 120 5.99 13.79 -5.20
C CYS A 120 5.17 13.92 -6.49
N ASP A 121 4.11 13.13 -6.64
CA ASP A 121 3.31 12.97 -7.86
C ASP A 121 4.19 12.76 -9.12
N ARG A 122 5.11 11.79 -9.05
CA ARG A 122 6.05 11.50 -10.15
C ARG A 122 6.40 10.03 -10.27
N CYS A 123 6.67 9.61 -11.50
CA CYS A 123 7.17 8.28 -11.83
C CYS A 123 8.70 8.21 -11.74
N LEU A 124 9.20 7.06 -11.30
CA LEU A 124 10.62 6.74 -11.11
C LEU A 124 10.95 5.43 -11.79
N ASP A 125 12.22 5.26 -12.15
CA ASP A 125 12.71 3.96 -12.60
C ASP A 125 12.67 2.97 -11.45
N PHE A 126 12.18 1.75 -11.72
CA PHE A 126 12.12 0.67 -10.74
C PHE A 126 13.49 -0.02 -10.60
N THR A 127 14.44 0.73 -10.06
CA THR A 127 15.78 0.25 -9.69
C THR A 127 16.13 0.68 -8.28
N PHE A 128 17.07 -0.03 -7.64
CA PHE A 128 17.47 0.27 -6.27
C PHE A 128 18.05 1.68 -6.14
N GLU A 129 18.93 2.08 -7.06
CA GLU A 129 19.63 3.37 -7.05
C GLU A 129 18.67 4.54 -7.29
N SER A 130 17.73 4.39 -8.23
CA SER A 130 16.69 5.38 -8.53
C SER A 130 15.81 5.64 -7.31
N ILE A 131 15.34 4.57 -6.67
CA ILE A 131 14.47 4.65 -5.48
C ILE A 131 15.22 5.21 -4.28
N LYS A 132 16.44 4.72 -4.03
CA LYS A 132 17.27 5.20 -2.91
C LYS A 132 17.58 6.69 -3.05
N SER A 133 18.08 7.12 -4.21
CA SER A 133 18.41 8.52 -4.46
C SER A 133 17.18 9.44 -4.38
N HIS A 134 16.01 8.94 -4.80
CA HIS A 134 14.75 9.66 -4.64
C HIS A 134 14.38 9.87 -3.18
N ILE A 135 14.38 8.80 -2.37
CA ILE A 135 13.97 8.84 -0.96
C ILE A 135 14.89 9.75 -0.14
N GLU A 136 16.20 9.70 -0.41
CA GLU A 136 17.20 10.50 0.28
C GLU A 136 17.22 11.97 -0.19
N CYS A 137 16.51 12.32 -1.27
CA CYS A 137 16.49 13.67 -1.82
C CYS A 137 15.75 14.66 -0.87
N PRO A 138 16.28 15.87 -0.64
CA PRO A 138 15.62 16.89 0.18
C PRO A 138 14.22 17.31 -0.30
N ARG A 139 13.93 17.18 -1.59
CA ARG A 139 12.60 17.47 -2.15
C ARG A 139 11.59 16.41 -1.72
N HIS A 140 11.97 15.12 -1.79
CA HIS A 140 11.11 14.03 -1.36
C HIS A 140 10.91 14.05 0.15
N ARG A 141 11.97 14.25 0.94
CA ARG A 141 11.87 14.38 2.40
C ARG A 141 10.86 15.44 2.82
N ARG A 142 10.85 16.60 2.14
CA ARG A 142 9.82 17.65 2.35
C ARG A 142 8.42 17.18 1.98
N ALA A 143 8.25 16.60 0.80
CA ALA A 143 6.95 16.09 0.36
C ALA A 143 6.40 14.99 1.30
N ARG A 144 7.26 14.07 1.74
CA ARG A 144 6.95 13.05 2.74
C ARG A 144 6.51 13.68 4.05
N ALA A 145 7.26 14.65 4.59
CA ALA A 145 6.92 15.32 5.84
C ALA A 145 5.50 15.93 5.81
N ILE A 146 5.11 16.53 4.68
CA ILE A 146 3.75 17.05 4.49
C ILE A 146 2.72 15.91 4.39
N ALA A 147 3.01 14.88 3.59
CA ALA A 147 2.09 13.78 3.36
C ALA A 147 1.80 12.94 4.62
N VAL A 148 2.78 12.78 5.52
CA VAL A 148 2.61 11.97 6.74
C VAL A 148 1.83 12.68 7.84
N GLN A 149 1.77 14.02 7.86
CA GLN A 149 1.09 14.78 8.91
C GLN A 149 -0.37 14.36 9.11
N PRO A 150 -1.27 14.43 8.10
CA PRO A 150 -2.67 14.02 8.29
C PRO A 150 -2.81 12.52 8.58
N LEU A 151 -1.90 11.68 8.08
CA LEU A 151 -1.92 10.24 8.39
C LEU A 151 -1.59 9.93 9.86
N ASN A 152 -0.94 10.87 10.53
CA ASN A 152 -0.51 10.79 11.92
C ASN A 152 -1.30 11.74 12.84
N ALA A 153 -2.39 12.34 12.36
CA ALA A 153 -3.18 13.34 13.09
C ALA A 153 -2.35 14.50 13.63
N ILE A 154 -1.40 14.97 12.82
CA ILE A 154 -0.56 16.14 13.07
C ILE A 154 -1.14 17.31 12.27
N PHE A 155 -1.28 18.46 12.93
CA PHE A 155 -1.92 19.65 12.37
C PHE A 155 -1.09 20.88 12.67
N SER A 156 -1.12 21.87 11.77
CA SER A 156 -0.62 23.21 12.09
C SER A 156 -1.47 23.85 13.17
N VAL A 157 -0.83 24.58 14.08
CA VAL A 157 -1.51 25.34 15.12
C VAL A 157 -2.13 26.59 14.51
N GLU A 158 -3.39 26.91 14.87
CA GLU A 158 -4.02 28.17 14.45
C GLU A 158 -3.13 29.35 14.92
N ASP A 159 -2.78 30.24 14.00
CA ASP A 159 -1.90 31.40 14.20
C ASP A 159 -0.40 31.12 14.45
N SER A 160 0.10 29.91 14.21
CA SER A 160 1.55 29.61 14.17
C SER A 160 1.96 28.82 12.93
N SER A 161 2.90 29.37 12.13
CA SER A 161 3.52 28.65 11.01
C SER A 161 4.61 27.68 11.45
N GLU A 162 5.13 27.89 12.66
CA GLU A 162 6.31 27.21 13.17
C GLU A 162 5.95 26.03 14.08
N ASP A 163 4.69 25.91 14.49
CA ASP A 163 4.26 24.88 15.44
C ASP A 163 3.27 23.90 14.82
N LEU A 164 3.46 22.64 15.17
CA LEU A 164 2.57 21.53 14.90
C LEU A 164 2.00 21.00 16.22
N TRP A 165 0.81 20.42 16.14
CA TRP A 165 0.14 19.75 17.22
C TRP A 165 -0.24 18.33 16.79
N CYS A 166 0.16 17.33 17.59
CA CYS A 166 -0.29 15.96 17.39
C CYS A 166 -1.52 15.67 18.25
N LYS A 167 -2.64 15.35 17.61
CA LYS A 167 -3.90 15.01 18.30
C LYS A 167 -3.81 13.67 19.04
N ILE A 168 -3.02 12.72 18.55
CA ILE A 168 -2.86 11.41 19.22
C ILE A 168 -2.08 11.56 20.52
N CYS A 169 -1.00 12.34 20.50
CA CYS A 169 -0.10 12.51 21.64
C CYS A 169 -0.45 13.71 22.52
N GLN A 170 -1.27 14.64 22.04
CA GLN A 170 -1.62 15.90 22.71
C GLN A 170 -0.40 16.77 23.04
N VAL A 171 0.56 16.82 22.12
CA VAL A 171 1.82 17.57 22.26
C VAL A 171 2.01 18.56 21.12
N TYR A 172 2.75 19.63 21.39
CA TYR A 172 3.18 20.63 20.42
C TYR A 172 4.67 20.45 20.13
N PHE A 173 5.07 20.68 18.88
CA PHE A 173 6.47 20.60 18.45
C PHE A 173 6.70 21.45 17.20
N GLU A 174 7.96 21.75 16.93
CA GLU A 174 8.37 22.63 15.83
C GLU A 174 8.10 21.97 14.46
N ASN A 175 7.73 22.78 13.47
CA ASN A 175 7.46 22.39 12.09
C ASN A 175 8.76 22.20 11.28
N TYR A 176 9.67 21.39 11.80
CA TYR A 176 10.90 20.97 11.12
C TYR A 176 10.78 19.51 10.66
N ILE A 177 11.34 19.21 9.48
CA ILE A 177 11.27 17.87 8.86
C ILE A 177 11.82 16.79 9.80
N GLU A 178 12.96 17.08 10.43
CA GLU A 178 13.63 16.20 11.38
C GLU A 178 12.73 15.88 12.57
N VAL A 179 12.13 16.91 13.17
CA VAL A 179 11.23 16.78 14.33
C VAL A 179 9.97 15.98 13.98
N ILE A 180 9.39 16.22 12.80
CA ILE A 180 8.23 15.44 12.31
C ILE A 180 8.60 13.96 12.21
N PHE A 181 9.77 13.62 11.65
CA PHE A 181 10.19 12.23 11.50
C PHE A 181 10.58 11.58 12.82
N GLU A 182 11.25 12.30 13.72
CA GLU A 182 11.50 11.82 15.08
C GLU A 182 10.18 11.48 15.78
N HIS A 183 9.15 12.32 15.65
CA HIS A 183 7.84 12.05 16.24
C HIS A 183 7.08 10.89 15.56
N VAL A 184 7.11 10.80 14.22
CA VAL A 184 6.32 9.80 13.48
C VAL A 184 7.00 8.42 13.49
N ASP A 185 8.31 8.38 13.26
CA ASP A 185 9.07 7.15 13.00
C ASP A 185 9.84 6.64 14.23
N GLU A 186 10.15 7.50 15.21
CA GLU A 186 11.03 7.15 16.34
C GLU A 186 10.36 7.27 17.73
N ASP A 187 9.33 8.10 17.90
CA ASP A 187 8.63 8.26 19.17
C ASP A 187 7.84 6.98 19.54
N PRO A 188 8.29 6.21 20.55
CA PRO A 188 7.65 4.96 20.92
C PRO A 188 6.23 5.15 21.46
N VAL A 189 5.87 6.34 21.98
CA VAL A 189 4.53 6.63 22.48
C VAL A 189 3.57 6.83 21.31
N HIS A 190 3.95 7.65 20.33
CA HIS A 190 3.17 7.88 19.12
C HIS A 190 2.94 6.58 18.35
N ILE A 191 4.03 5.86 18.04
CA ILE A 191 4.00 4.60 17.29
C ILE A 191 3.09 3.58 17.97
N LYS A 192 3.22 3.39 19.29
CA LYS A 192 2.38 2.43 20.04
C LYS A 192 0.91 2.85 20.07
N SER A 193 0.63 4.13 20.26
CA SER A 193 -0.74 4.65 20.34
C SER A 193 -1.48 4.48 19.01
N LEU A 194 -0.84 4.89 17.91
CA LEU A 194 -1.39 4.75 16.56
C LEU A 194 -1.54 3.27 16.17
N ALA A 195 -0.53 2.43 16.44
CA ALA A 195 -0.60 0.99 16.18
C ALA A 195 -1.74 0.31 16.97
N LYS A 196 -1.93 0.70 18.25
CA LYS A 196 -3.03 0.17 19.09
C LYS A 196 -4.39 0.59 18.54
N LEU A 197 -4.54 1.85 18.13
CA LEU A 197 -5.76 2.37 17.50
C LEU A 197 -6.10 1.59 16.23
N HIS A 198 -5.14 1.44 15.30
CA HIS A 198 -5.34 0.66 14.07
C HIS A 198 -5.64 -0.81 14.33
N ARG A 199 -4.97 -1.45 15.30
CA ARG A 199 -5.22 -2.85 15.65
C ARG A 199 -6.64 -3.03 16.17
N LEU A 200 -7.11 -2.10 16.99
CA LEU A 200 -8.43 -2.15 17.60
C LEU A 200 -9.56 -2.09 16.56
N ILE A 201 -9.44 -1.19 15.58
CA ILE A 201 -10.46 -1.02 14.54
C ILE A 201 -10.34 -2.02 13.38
N ARG A 202 -9.22 -2.76 13.28
CA ARG A 202 -8.99 -3.73 12.22
C ARG A 202 -10.11 -4.76 12.21
N ASN A 203 -10.75 -4.92 11.04
CA ASN A 203 -11.89 -5.81 10.81
C ASN A 203 -13.18 -5.45 11.59
N GLN A 204 -13.29 -4.25 12.17
CA GLN A 204 -14.48 -3.83 12.92
C GLN A 204 -15.43 -2.92 12.13
N ASN A 205 -15.14 -2.65 10.85
CA ASN A 205 -15.89 -1.72 10.00
C ASN A 205 -16.04 -0.32 10.65
N ILE A 206 -14.98 0.15 11.31
CA ILE A 206 -14.88 1.47 11.94
C ILE A 206 -13.93 2.34 11.11
N SER A 207 -14.35 3.56 10.82
CA SER A 207 -13.60 4.55 10.04
C SER A 207 -13.10 5.68 10.95
N ILE A 208 -11.79 5.91 10.95
CA ILE A 208 -11.13 7.01 11.68
C ILE A 208 -10.60 8.10 10.75
N GLU A 209 -10.89 8.04 9.44
CA GLU A 209 -10.35 8.99 8.46
C GLU A 209 -10.64 10.44 8.84
N LYS A 210 -11.88 10.79 9.16
CA LYS A 210 -12.19 12.18 9.56
C LYS A 210 -11.40 12.62 10.78
N PHE A 211 -11.26 11.76 11.79
CA PHE A 211 -10.47 12.04 12.99
C PHE A 211 -9.00 12.36 12.67
N LEU A 212 -8.41 11.65 11.71
CA LEU A 212 -7.02 11.85 11.28
C LEU A 212 -6.84 13.13 10.43
N TYR A 213 -7.84 13.53 9.64
CA TYR A 213 -7.72 14.62 8.67
C TYR A 213 -8.31 15.96 9.11
N ASP A 214 -9.23 15.98 10.08
CA ASP A 214 -9.86 17.21 10.57
C ASP A 214 -9.43 17.47 12.02
N PRO A 215 -8.73 18.58 12.33
CA PRO A 215 -8.27 18.87 13.70
C PRO A 215 -9.43 18.97 14.72
N LYS A 216 -10.65 19.27 14.29
CA LYS A 216 -11.83 19.45 15.13
C LYS A 216 -12.64 18.17 15.33
N GLU A 217 -12.46 17.16 14.48
CA GLU A 217 -13.13 15.88 14.61
C GLU A 217 -12.48 15.03 15.71
N ASP A 218 -13.26 14.64 16.71
CA ASP A 218 -12.84 13.81 17.83
C ASP A 218 -13.46 12.40 17.80
N LYS A 219 -14.25 12.06 16.78
CA LYS A 219 -14.99 10.79 16.68
C LYS A 219 -14.59 9.93 15.50
N ALA A 220 -14.82 8.63 15.68
CA ALA A 220 -14.76 7.59 14.66
C ALA A 220 -16.18 7.19 14.26
N LEU A 221 -16.38 6.84 12.99
CA LEU A 221 -17.66 6.33 12.50
C LEU A 221 -17.66 4.80 12.48
N CYS A 222 -18.47 4.16 13.32
CA CYS A 222 -18.75 2.74 13.20
C CYS A 222 -19.80 2.50 12.11
N LYS A 223 -19.39 2.00 10.94
CA LYS A 223 -20.29 1.74 9.80
C LYS A 223 -21.22 0.57 10.07
N GLN A 224 -20.78 -0.40 10.88
CA GLN A 224 -21.60 -1.53 11.32
C GLN A 224 -22.77 -1.09 12.21
N CYS A 225 -22.50 -0.24 13.19
CA CYS A 225 -23.53 0.26 14.12
C CYS A 225 -24.23 1.55 13.63
N LYS A 226 -23.67 2.22 12.62
CA LYS A 226 -24.10 3.53 12.10
C LYS A 226 -24.11 4.64 13.16
N ILE A 227 -23.12 4.64 14.06
CA ILE A 227 -22.97 5.65 15.12
C ILE A 227 -21.55 6.21 15.14
N GLU A 228 -21.43 7.42 15.67
CA GLU A 228 -20.15 8.04 16.00
C GLU A 228 -19.71 7.67 17.42
N VAL A 229 -18.44 7.35 17.58
CA VAL A 229 -17.82 6.93 18.84
C VAL A 229 -16.60 7.80 19.09
N PRO A 230 -16.39 8.38 20.28
CA PRO A 230 -15.17 9.12 20.58
C PRO A 230 -13.92 8.31 20.20
N CYS A 231 -13.02 8.91 19.42
CA CYS A 231 -11.88 8.24 18.82
C CYS A 231 -10.68 8.23 19.77
N ASN A 232 -10.81 7.42 20.81
CA ASN A 232 -9.71 7.05 21.68
C ASN A 232 -9.81 5.56 22.01
N ILE A 233 -8.69 4.99 22.45
CA ILE A 233 -8.54 3.56 22.66
C ILE A 233 -9.64 2.99 23.56
N ASP A 234 -9.91 3.64 24.70
CA ASP A 234 -10.84 3.10 25.71
C ASP A 234 -12.30 3.14 25.22
N ASN A 235 -12.70 4.23 24.56
CA ASN A 235 -14.06 4.37 24.03
C ASN A 235 -14.33 3.40 22.88
N LEU A 236 -13.35 3.24 21.98
CA LEU A 236 -13.45 2.28 20.88
C LEU A 236 -13.48 0.84 21.40
N ASP A 237 -12.64 0.48 22.37
CA ASP A 237 -12.58 -0.87 22.93
C ASP A 237 -13.90 -1.22 23.62
N ARG A 238 -14.45 -0.30 24.42
CA ARG A 238 -15.76 -0.45 25.04
C ARG A 238 -16.89 -0.56 24.02
N HIS A 239 -16.81 0.18 22.91
CA HIS A 239 -17.80 0.07 21.83
C HIS A 239 -17.75 -1.30 21.17
N ILE A 240 -16.56 -1.76 20.79
CA ILE A 240 -16.34 -3.02 20.07
C ILE A 240 -16.73 -4.23 20.92
N THR A 241 -16.34 -4.23 22.20
CA THR A 241 -16.71 -5.28 23.17
C THR A 241 -18.18 -5.18 23.62
N GLY A 242 -18.84 -4.07 23.31
CA GLY A 242 -20.22 -3.80 23.66
C GLY A 242 -21.23 -4.74 22.99
N LYS A 243 -22.37 -4.95 23.67
CA LYS A 243 -23.47 -5.81 23.20
C LYS A 243 -24.08 -5.36 21.87
N GLN A 244 -24.07 -4.05 21.56
CA GLN A 244 -24.64 -3.53 20.32
C GLN A 244 -23.76 -3.85 19.11
N HIS A 245 -22.44 -3.76 19.26
CA HIS A 245 -21.50 -4.07 18.19
C HIS A 245 -21.49 -5.58 17.90
N THR A 246 -21.38 -6.41 18.94
CA THR A 246 -21.38 -7.87 18.82
C THR A 246 -22.69 -8.44 18.22
N LYS A 247 -23.86 -7.89 18.57
CA LYS A 247 -25.15 -8.30 17.98
C LYS A 247 -25.30 -7.92 16.50
N SER A 248 -24.59 -6.88 16.06
CA SER A 248 -24.63 -6.43 14.67
C SER A 248 -23.69 -7.26 13.79
N ALA A 249 -22.61 -7.81 14.37
CA ALA A 249 -21.68 -8.72 13.69
C ALA A 249 -22.29 -10.12 13.45
N SER A 250 -23.24 -10.57 14.28
CA SER A 250 -23.89 -11.88 14.16
C SER A 250 -25.10 -11.92 13.21
N LYS A 251 -25.38 -10.81 12.51
CA LYS A 251 -26.48 -10.68 11.54
C LYS A 251 -26.01 -10.48 10.09
N GLN A 252 -24.72 -10.68 9.82
CA GLN A 252 -24.13 -10.76 8.48
C GLN A 252 -23.61 -12.18 8.24
#